data_AF-A0A2W6AGV4-F1
#
_entry.id   AF-A0A2W6AGV4-F1
#
_cell.length_a   1.000
_cell.length_b   1.000
_cell.length_c   1.000
_cell.angle_alpha   90.00
_cell.angle_beta   90.00
_cell.angle_gamma   90.00
#
_symmetry.space_group_name_H-M   'P 1'
#
loop_
_entity.id
_entity.type
_entity.pdbx_description
1 polymer ?
#
loop_
_entity_poly.entity_id
_entity_poly.type
_entity_poly.pdbx_seq_one_letter_code
_entity_poly.pdbx_strand_id
1 'polypeptide(L)'
;MEGHEEVGVTFVTLYARIVYELAGNPRMAQETLARRLDVTMRTVQRHLATLEQEGYLRIRRERKPFTYEVDWNRPIPYFGQLRVATFRPELLDRLARLDRETG
;
A
#
# COMPACT_ATOMS: atom_id res chain seq x y z
N MET A 1 -8.39 28.52 18.96
CA MET A 1 -7.29 28.28 18.01
C MET A 1 -7.42 26.84 17.58
N GLU A 2 -8.16 26.63 16.49
CA GLU A 2 -8.41 25.31 15.92
C GLU A 2 -7.08 24.68 15.50
N GLY A 3 -6.73 23.58 16.16
CA GLY A 3 -5.74 22.67 15.60
C GLY A 3 -6.38 22.06 14.37
N HIS A 4 -5.86 22.40 13.19
CA HIS A 4 -6.06 21.57 12.03
C HIS A 4 -5.47 20.20 12.38
N GLU A 5 -6.31 19.28 12.87
CA GLU A 5 -6.05 17.87 12.68
C GLU A 5 -5.87 17.70 11.17
N GLU A 6 -4.64 17.44 10.75
CA GLU A 6 -4.40 16.85 9.44
C GLU A 6 -5.28 15.61 9.40
N VAL A 7 -6.45 15.72 8.77
CA VAL A 7 -7.28 14.58 8.42
C VAL A 7 -6.47 13.83 7.38
N GLY A 8 -5.57 12.98 7.87
CA GLY A 8 -4.70 12.12 7.09
C GLY A 8 -5.56 11.08 6.39
N VAL A 9 -6.20 11.48 5.30
CA VAL A 9 -6.85 10.57 4.37
C VAL A 9 -5.77 9.83 3.59
N THR A 10 -5.01 8.97 4.27
CA THR A 10 -4.29 7.86 3.65
C THR A 10 -5.13 6.60 3.83
N PHE A 11 -6.41 6.72 3.46
CA PHE A 11 -7.38 5.64 3.54
C PHE A 11 -7.02 4.60 2.46
N VAL A 12 -6.72 3.38 2.89
CA VAL A 12 -6.83 2.13 2.10
C VAL A 12 -5.75 1.81 1.05
N THR A 13 -5.00 2.76 0.47
CA THR A 13 -4.26 2.48 -0.78
C THR A 13 -2.89 1.81 -0.62
N LEU A 14 -2.01 2.25 0.27
CA LEU A 14 -0.60 1.83 0.19
C LEU A 14 -0.32 0.46 0.83
N TYR A 15 -0.85 0.20 2.03
CA TYR A 15 -0.71 -1.11 2.70
C TYR A 15 -1.32 -2.24 1.87
N ALA A 16 -2.52 -2.04 1.33
CA ALA A 16 -3.19 -3.02 0.48
C ALA A 16 -2.41 -3.28 -0.81
N ARG A 17 -1.88 -2.23 -1.46
CA ARG A 17 -1.04 -2.38 -2.65
C ARG A 17 0.28 -3.09 -2.35
N ILE A 18 0.91 -2.83 -1.20
CA ILE A 18 2.11 -3.57 -0.76
C ILE A 18 1.79 -5.06 -0.63
N VAL A 19 0.70 -5.40 0.08
CA VAL A 19 0.28 -6.79 0.26
C VAL A 19 -0.02 -7.45 -1.08
N TYR A 20 -0.77 -6.77 -1.96
CA TYR A 20 -1.08 -7.27 -3.31
C TYR A 20 0.18 -7.55 -4.14
N GLU A 21 1.13 -6.62 -4.17
CA GLU A 21 2.36 -6.76 -4.93
C GLU A 21 3.25 -7.90 -4.39
N LEU A 22 3.34 -8.04 -3.06
CA LEU A 22 4.13 -9.09 -2.43
C LEU A 22 3.47 -10.46 -2.48
N ALA A 23 2.13 -10.52 -2.51
CA ALA A 23 1.40 -11.76 -2.76
C ALA A 23 1.72 -12.33 -4.15
N GLY A 24 1.82 -11.47 -5.17
CA GLY A 24 2.18 -11.87 -6.52
C GLY A 24 3.68 -12.10 -6.73
N ASN A 25 4.55 -11.39 -6.00
CA ASN A 25 6.00 -11.58 -6.05
C ASN A 25 6.64 -11.47 -4.66
N PRO A 26 6.71 -12.58 -3.91
CA PRO A 26 7.23 -12.64 -2.54
C PRO A 26 8.72 -12.28 -2.40
N ARG A 27 9.48 -12.16 -3.50
CA ARG A 27 10.92 -11.85 -3.47
C ARG A 27 11.23 -10.51 -4.15
N MET A 28 10.21 -9.67 -4.35
CA MET A 28 10.36 -8.36 -4.97
C MET A 28 11.34 -7.49 -4.17
N ALA A 29 12.30 -6.87 -4.86
CA ALA A 29 13.19 -5.91 -4.22
C ALA A 29 12.40 -4.67 -3.76
N GLN A 30 12.70 -4.17 -2.55
CA GLN A 30 12.01 -2.99 -1.98
C GLN A 30 12.08 -1.74 -2.86
N GLU A 31 13.17 -1.55 -3.61
CA GLU A 31 13.31 -0.46 -4.58
C GLU A 31 12.35 -0.62 -5.77
N THR A 32 12.15 -1.85 -6.25
CA THR A 32 11.18 -2.13 -7.32
C THR A 32 9.75 -1.97 -6.81
N LEU A 33 9.49 -2.40 -5.57
CA LEU A 33 8.20 -2.18 -4.91
C LEU A 33 7.92 -0.68 -4.77
N ALA A 34 8.89 0.13 -4.34
CA ALA A 34 8.77 1.58 -4.23
C ALA A 34 8.40 2.24 -5.57
N ARG A 35 9.09 1.86 -6.65
CA ARG A 35 8.80 2.34 -8.01
C ARG A 35 7.39 1.96 -8.47
N ARG A 36 6.93 0.73 -8.24
CA ARG A 36 5.57 0.29 -8.63
C ARG A 36 4.47 0.99 -7.85
N LEU A 37 4.77 1.37 -6.61
CA LEU A 37 3.82 2.01 -5.72
C LEU A 37 3.80 3.53 -5.83
N ASP A 38 4.76 4.09 -6.57
CA ASP A 38 5.00 5.54 -6.72
C ASP A 38 5.25 6.23 -5.37
N VAL A 39 6.14 5.65 -4.57
CA VAL A 39 6.52 6.17 -3.25
C VAL A 39 8.02 6.03 -3.00
N THR A 40 8.53 6.70 -1.98
CA THR A 40 9.94 6.55 -1.60
C THR A 40 10.23 5.15 -1.02
N MET A 41 11.47 4.70 -1.16
CA MET A 41 11.93 3.46 -0.50
C MET A 41 11.76 3.52 1.03
N ARG A 42 11.96 4.71 1.62
CA ARG A 42 11.71 4.95 3.05
C ARG A 42 10.25 4.73 3.42
N THR A 43 9.31 5.18 2.59
CA THR A 43 7.88 4.93 2.77
C THR A 43 7.60 3.43 2.77
N VAL A 44 8.12 2.69 1.79
CA VAL A 44 7.98 1.22 1.73
C VAL A 44 8.54 0.56 2.98
N GLN A 45 9.76 0.92 3.40
CA GLN A 45 10.38 0.33 4.58
C GLN A 45 9.56 0.57 5.86
N ARG A 46 9.07 1.80 6.06
CA ARG A 46 8.17 2.13 7.18
C ARG A 46 6.92 1.26 7.15
N HIS A 47 6.28 1.13 5.98
CA HIS A 47 5.04 0.37 5.85
C HIS A 47 5.27 -1.14 6.03
N LEU A 48 6.36 -1.69 5.51
CA LEU A 48 6.72 -3.10 5.72
C LEU A 48 6.97 -3.40 7.20
N ALA A 49 7.64 -2.51 7.92
CA ALA A 49 7.84 -2.65 9.36
C ALA A 49 6.50 -2.63 10.12
N THR A 50 5.59 -1.70 9.77
CA THR A 50 4.24 -1.69 10.35
C THR A 50 3.47 -2.97 10.04
N LEU A 51 3.47 -3.45 8.79
CA LEU A 51 2.78 -4.68 8.40
C LEU A 51 3.34 -5.91 9.11
N GLU A 52 4.65 -5.97 9.34
CA GLU A 52 5.28 -7.05 10.10
C GLU A 52 4.93 -6.99 11.59
N GLN A 53 5.00 -5.80 12.19
CA GLN A 53 4.64 -5.57 13.60
C GLN A 53 3.16 -5.89 13.86
N GLU A 54 2.29 -5.53 12.93
CA GLU A 54 0.86 -5.81 12.97
C GLU A 54 0.53 -7.22 12.47
N GLY A 55 1.53 -8.03 12.10
CA GLY A 55 1.36 -9.45 11.75
C GLY A 55 0.59 -9.73 10.46
N TYR A 56 0.54 -8.79 9.52
CA TYR A 56 -0.01 -9.03 8.16
C TYR A 56 1.00 -9.68 7.22
N LEU A 57 2.28 -9.56 7.52
CA LEU A 57 3.33 -10.27 6.81
C LEU A 57 4.46 -10.67 7.75
N ARG A 58 5.27 -11.62 7.31
CA ARG A 58 6.55 -11.98 7.93
C ARG A 58 7.66 -11.78 6.92
N ILE A 59 8.78 -11.18 7.34
CA ILE A 59 9.95 -10.98 6.49
C ILE A 59 11.03 -12.01 6.86
N ARG A 60 11.30 -12.94 5.95
CA ARG A 60 12.42 -13.90 6.04
C ARG A 60 13.71 -13.21 5.59
N ARG A 61 14.58 -12.91 6.55
CA ARG A 61 15.85 -12.18 6.33
C ARG A 61 17.07 -13.08 6.14
N GLU A 62 16.86 -14.37 5.92
CA GLU A 62 17.90 -15.40 5.87
C GLU A 62 18.83 -15.27 4.65
N ARG A 63 18.31 -14.82 3.50
CA ARG A 63 19.07 -14.55 2.27
C ARG A 63 18.46 -13.38 1.51
N LYS A 64 19.29 -12.61 0.80
CA LYS A 64 18.81 -11.59 -0.14
C LYS A 64 18.48 -12.21 -1.52
N PRO A 65 17.45 -11.72 -2.23
CA PRO A 65 16.43 -10.80 -1.75
C PRO A 65 15.58 -11.46 -0.64
N PHE A 66 15.16 -10.65 0.33
CA PHE A 66 14.28 -11.10 1.41
C PHE A 66 13.01 -11.73 0.84
N THR A 67 12.43 -12.67 1.59
CA THR A 67 11.15 -13.29 1.21
C THR A 67 10.06 -12.77 2.13
N TYR A 68 8.94 -12.36 1.54
CA TYR A 68 7.77 -11.82 2.22
C TYR A 68 6.66 -12.86 2.23
N GLU A 69 6.23 -13.26 3.42
CA GLU A 69 5.11 -14.19 3.60
C GLU A 69 3.90 -13.41 4.10
N VAL A 70 2.85 -13.27 3.29
CA VAL A 70 1.60 -12.61 3.69
C VAL A 70 0.77 -13.57 4.55
N ASP A 71 0.24 -13.09 5.67
CA ASP A 71 -0.72 -13.83 6.49
C ASP A 71 -2.15 -13.48 6.08
N TRP A 72 -2.82 -14.43 5.41
CA TRP A 72 -4.20 -14.29 4.93
C TRP A 72 -5.26 -14.63 5.98
N ASN A 73 -4.87 -15.24 7.10
CA ASN A 73 -5.83 -15.59 8.16
C ASN A 73 -6.22 -14.37 9.00
N ARG A 74 -5.51 -13.25 8.82
CA ARG A 74 -5.82 -12.00 9.49
C ARG A 74 -6.65 -11.11 8.57
N PRO A 75 -7.86 -10.68 9.00
CA PRO A 75 -8.60 -9.70 8.25
C PRO A 75 -7.78 -8.42 8.22
N ILE A 76 -7.26 -8.07 7.05
CA ILE A 76 -6.55 -6.80 6.88
C ILE A 76 -7.58 -5.70 7.11
N PRO A 77 -7.37 -4.79 8.08
CA PRO A 77 -8.23 -3.65 8.31
C PRO A 77 -8.47 -2.95 6.98
N TYR A 78 -9.69 -2.50 6.78
CA TYR A 78 -10.11 -1.83 5.54
C TYR A 78 -10.22 -2.71 4.29
N PHE A 79 -9.75 -3.97 4.26
CA PHE A 79 -10.11 -4.91 3.15
C PHE A 79 -11.61 -5.26 3.15
N GLY A 80 -12.24 -5.35 4.33
CA GLY A 80 -13.69 -5.48 4.41
C GLY A 80 -14.45 -4.22 3.94
N GLN A 81 -13.77 -3.08 3.84
CA GLN A 81 -14.31 -1.81 3.33
C GLN A 81 -13.87 -1.52 1.89
N LEU A 82 -12.90 -2.27 1.36
CA LEU A 82 -12.52 -2.28 -0.05
C LEU A 82 -13.73 -2.80 -0.84
N ARG A 83 -14.63 -1.89 -1.18
CA ARG A 83 -15.47 -2.08 -2.34
C ARG A 83 -14.53 -2.02 -3.52
N VAL A 84 -14.38 -3.14 -4.24
CA VAL A 84 -13.85 -3.12 -5.60
C VAL A 84 -14.77 -2.19 -6.39
N ALA A 85 -14.41 -0.92 -6.43
CA ALA A 85 -15.07 0.04 -7.28
C ALA A 85 -14.58 -0.30 -8.69
N THR A 86 -15.39 -1.03 -9.45
CA THR A 86 -15.30 -0.94 -10.90
C THR A 86 -15.65 0.51 -11.23
N PHE A 87 -14.63 1.37 -11.27
CA PHE A 87 -14.82 2.72 -11.80
C PHE A 87 -15.18 2.57 -13.27
N ARG A 88 -16.29 3.19 -13.67
CA ARG A 88 -16.52 3.36 -15.11
C ARG A 88 -15.36 4.19 -15.68
N PRO A 89 -14.82 3.84 -16.86
CA PRO A 89 -13.66 4.52 -17.44
C PRO A 89 -13.76 6.05 -17.43
N GLU A 90 -14.97 6.58 -17.69
CA GLU A 90 -15.25 8.03 -17.69
C GLU A 90 -14.93 8.74 -16.37
N LEU A 91 -15.05 8.06 -15.23
CA LEU A 91 -14.73 8.62 -13.92
C LEU A 91 -13.22 8.69 -13.67
N LEU A 92 -12.45 7.72 -14.18
CA LEU A 92 -10.99 7.73 -14.06
C LEU A 92 -10.40 8.93 -14.79
N ASP A 93 -10.88 9.20 -16.01
CA ASP A 93 -10.44 10.35 -16.80
C ASP A 93 -10.76 11.67 -16.12
N ARG A 94 -11.90 11.74 -15.42
CA ARG A 94 -12.29 12.95 -14.68
C ARG A 94 -11.44 13.15 -13.43
N LEU A 95 -11.17 12.10 -12.67
CA LEU A 95 -10.30 12.17 -11.49
C LEU A 95 -8.87 12.52 -11.88
N ALA A 96 -8.35 11.95 -12.97
CA ALA A 96 -7.02 12.26 -13.49
C ALA A 96 -6.90 13.71 -14.00
N ARG A 97 -7.99 14.33 -14.48
CA ARG A 97 -8.01 15.76 -14.83
C ARG A 97 -7.97 16.65 -13.60
N LEU A 98 -8.79 16.35 -12.59
CA LEU A 98 -8.84 17.13 -11.34
C LEU A 98 -7.51 17.13 -10.60
N ASP A 99 -6.80 16.00 -10.60
CA ASP A 99 -5.47 15.88 -9.98
C ASP A 99 -4.44 16.83 -10.63
N ARG A 100 -4.51 17.00 -11.97
CA ARG A 100 -3.63 17.92 -12.72
C ARG A 100 -3.98 19.40 -12.57
N GLU A 101 -5.21 19.72 -12.19
CA GLU A 101 -5.68 21.09 -12.01
C GLU A 101 -5.43 21.61 -10.59
N THR A 102 -5.14 20.71 -9.64
CA THR A 102 -4.97 21.02 -8.21
C THR A 102 -3.51 20.94 -7.73
N GLY A 103 -2.58 20.55 -8.61
CA GLY A 103 -1.12 20.54 -8.37
C GLY A 103 -0.42 21.71 -9.06
#